data_AF-A0A0Q5NZ43-F1
#
_entry.id   AF-A0A0Q5NZ43-F1
#
_cell.length_a   1.000
_cell.length_b   1.000
_cell.length_c   1.000
_cell.angle_alpha   90.00
_cell.angle_beta   90.00
_cell.angle_gamma   90.00
#
_symmetry.space_group_name_H-M   'P 1'
#
loop_
_entity.id
_entity.type
_entity.pdbx_description
1 polymer ?
#
loop_
_entity_poly.entity_id
_entity_poly.type
_entity_poly.pdbx_seq_one_letter_code
_entity_poly.pdbx_strand_id
1 'polypeptide(L)'
;WQSVSFAAQHSGYINLSDARVYKLSDADFPWFTGWTKVSEGAGALSDDGLCDSKVILDLLQEANGGDVPKAGASLDRLALYLRDREEVRQKLRGLICEAPTEWDRSTNHKRFDRLTQAGEHYEGNPEGLDEFLRSSRSFSSGIHRDCQRRSGIFIR
;
A
#
# COMPACT_ATOMS: atom_id res chain seq x y z
N TRP A 1 -30.23 15.90 1.15
CA TRP A 1 -30.74 15.24 -0.06
C TRP A 1 -29.84 15.57 -1.24
N GLN A 2 -29.46 14.59 -2.04
CA GLN A 2 -28.60 14.74 -3.21
C GLN A 2 -29.23 14.08 -4.43
N SER A 3 -29.22 14.76 -5.58
CA SER A 3 -29.73 14.21 -6.84
C SER A 3 -28.72 13.22 -7.43
N VAL A 4 -29.21 12.08 -7.90
CA VAL A 4 -28.40 11.03 -8.57
C VAL A 4 -29.13 10.51 -9.80
N SER A 5 -28.36 10.17 -10.84
CA SER A 5 -28.86 9.48 -12.03
C SER A 5 -28.58 7.98 -11.89
N PHE A 6 -29.59 7.14 -12.07
CA PHE A 6 -29.45 5.68 -11.93
C PHE A 6 -29.77 4.91 -13.21
N ALA A 7 -30.34 5.55 -14.23
CA ALA A 7 -30.46 5.02 -15.59
C ALA A 7 -30.50 6.17 -16.61
N ALA A 8 -30.37 5.85 -17.90
CA ALA A 8 -30.53 6.83 -18.96
C ALA A 8 -31.88 7.55 -18.80
N GLN A 9 -31.86 8.88 -18.65
CA GLN A 9 -33.04 9.74 -18.44
C GLN A 9 -33.79 9.56 -17.10
N HIS A 10 -33.28 8.75 -16.17
CA HIS A 10 -33.88 8.60 -14.84
C HIS A 10 -32.98 9.17 -13.73
N SER A 11 -33.53 10.09 -12.95
CA SER A 11 -32.90 10.66 -11.77
C SER A 11 -33.82 10.63 -10.56
N GLY A 12 -33.23 10.63 -9.36
CA GLY A 12 -33.93 10.63 -8.08
C GLY A 12 -33.10 11.31 -7.00
N TYR A 13 -33.67 11.45 -5.81
CA TYR A 13 -32.98 12.06 -4.67
C TYR A 13 -32.68 11.02 -3.59
N ILE A 14 -31.46 11.05 -3.08
CA ILE A 14 -31.01 10.23 -1.95
C ILE A 14 -30.83 11.12 -0.72
N ASN A 15 -31.32 10.66 0.43
CA ASN A 15 -31.02 11.29 1.71
C ASN A 15 -29.67 10.81 2.25
N LEU A 16 -28.62 11.62 2.11
CA LEU A 16 -27.29 11.30 2.62
C LEU A 16 -27.18 11.27 4.16
N SER A 17 -28.23 11.66 4.87
CA SER A 17 -28.31 11.56 6.33
C SER A 17 -29.03 10.29 6.81
N ASP A 18 -29.52 9.46 5.90
CA ASP A 18 -30.12 8.15 6.24
C ASP A 18 -29.02 7.19 6.73
N ALA A 19 -29.27 6.48 7.83
CA ALA A 19 -28.31 5.55 8.44
C ALA A 19 -27.91 4.39 7.53
N ARG A 20 -28.69 4.09 6.49
CA ARG A 20 -28.37 3.04 5.49
C ARG A 20 -27.38 3.51 4.44
N VAL A 21 -27.07 4.82 4.37
CA VAL A 21 -26.12 5.37 3.41
C VAL A 21 -24.72 5.35 4.01
N TYR A 22 -23.87 4.49 3.45
CA TYR A 22 -22.44 4.49 3.76
C TYR A 22 -21.72 5.57 2.96
N LYS A 23 -20.95 6.39 3.68
CA LYS A 23 -20.08 7.41 3.09
C LYS A 23 -18.68 6.84 3.07
N LEU A 24 -18.14 6.64 1.87
CA LEU A 24 -16.79 6.16 1.66
C LEU A 24 -15.95 7.29 1.08
N SER A 25 -14.73 7.42 1.59
CA SER A 25 -13.64 8.22 1.03
C SER A 25 -12.78 7.34 0.12
N ASP A 26 -12.00 7.98 -0.74
CA ASP A 26 -10.86 7.39 -1.45
C ASP A 26 -9.85 6.69 -0.52
N ALA A 27 -9.81 7.05 0.76
CA ALA A 27 -9.01 6.37 1.79
C ALA A 27 -9.62 5.04 2.29
N ASP A 28 -10.88 4.74 1.96
CA ASP A 28 -11.58 3.53 2.42
C ASP A 28 -11.42 2.34 1.47
N PHE A 29 -10.71 2.52 0.35
CA PHE A 29 -10.36 1.49 -0.64
C PHE A 29 -11.51 0.52 -0.95
N PRO A 30 -12.64 1.01 -1.50
CA PRO A 30 -13.84 0.19 -1.64
C PRO A 30 -13.60 -0.98 -2.61
N TRP A 31 -14.02 -2.18 -2.24
CA TRP A 31 -13.78 -3.39 -3.04
C TRP A 31 -14.31 -3.31 -4.50
N PHE A 32 -15.34 -2.49 -4.74
CA PHE A 32 -15.95 -2.32 -6.06
C PHE A 32 -15.18 -1.36 -7.00
N THR A 33 -14.16 -0.66 -6.51
CA THR A 33 -13.31 0.21 -7.35
C THR A 33 -12.17 -0.54 -8.03
N GLY A 34 -12.02 -1.84 -7.76
CA GLY A 34 -10.92 -2.66 -8.27
C GLY A 34 -9.61 -2.52 -7.48
N TRP A 35 -9.67 -1.95 -6.27
CA TRP A 35 -8.49 -1.77 -5.41
C TRP A 35 -8.24 -3.06 -4.60
N THR A 36 -6.99 -3.47 -4.51
CA THR A 36 -6.55 -4.64 -3.75
C THR A 36 -5.64 -4.16 -2.62
N LYS A 37 -6.09 -4.31 -1.37
CA LYS A 37 -5.30 -3.96 -0.20
C LYS A 37 -4.58 -5.19 0.33
N VAL A 38 -3.26 -5.10 0.48
CA VAL A 38 -2.38 -6.10 1.08
C VAL A 38 -1.79 -5.48 2.35
N SER A 39 -1.77 -6.19 3.46
CA SER A 39 -1.25 -5.70 4.75
C SER A 39 -0.17 -6.64 5.32
N GLU A 40 0.82 -6.07 6.02
CA GLU A 40 1.74 -6.86 6.84
C GLU A 40 0.99 -7.50 8.01
N GLY A 41 1.20 -8.80 8.23
CA GLY A 41 0.52 -9.59 9.26
C GLY A 41 -0.66 -10.43 8.76
N ALA A 42 -1.17 -10.20 7.54
CA ALA A 42 -2.17 -11.06 6.89
C ALA A 42 -1.56 -12.31 6.21
N GLY A 43 -0.27 -12.60 6.46
CA GLY A 43 0.49 -13.67 5.82
C GLY A 43 0.96 -13.36 4.39
N ALA A 44 0.54 -12.22 3.84
CA ALA A 44 0.96 -11.76 2.52
C ALA A 44 2.36 -11.14 2.58
N LEU A 45 2.57 -10.11 3.39
CA LEU A 45 3.88 -9.48 3.60
C LEU A 45 4.56 -10.03 4.86
N SER A 46 5.89 -10.09 4.86
CA SER A 46 6.68 -10.43 6.04
C SER A 46 6.54 -9.36 7.12
N ASP A 47 6.61 -9.78 8.39
CA ASP A 47 6.52 -8.88 9.55
C ASP A 47 7.86 -8.20 9.89
N ASP A 48 8.78 -8.11 8.92
CA ASP A 48 10.10 -7.50 9.07
C ASP A 48 10.16 -6.07 8.55
N GLY A 49 9.00 -5.46 8.25
CA GLY A 49 8.90 -4.07 7.79
C GLY A 49 9.58 -3.82 6.44
N LEU A 50 9.99 -4.90 5.76
CA LEU A 50 10.48 -4.87 4.41
C LEU A 50 9.31 -5.31 3.53
N CYS A 51 9.00 -4.49 2.52
CA CYS A 51 7.95 -4.81 1.55
C CYS A 51 8.49 -5.87 0.58
N ASP A 52 8.72 -7.07 1.11
CA ASP A 52 9.22 -8.21 0.39
C ASP A 52 8.13 -8.68 -0.57
N SER A 53 8.40 -8.43 -1.84
CA SER A 53 7.43 -8.46 -2.91
C SER A 53 7.01 -9.86 -3.34
N LYS A 54 7.08 -10.89 -2.49
CA LYS A 54 6.53 -12.22 -2.82
C LYS A 54 5.05 -12.10 -3.17
N VAL A 55 4.29 -11.24 -2.48
CA VAL A 55 2.88 -10.95 -2.83
C VAL A 55 2.75 -10.31 -4.19
N ILE A 56 3.61 -9.35 -4.51
CA ILE A 56 3.59 -8.70 -5.82
C ILE A 56 3.96 -9.75 -6.87
N LEU A 57 4.99 -10.56 -6.64
CA LEU A 57 5.40 -11.65 -7.52
C LEU A 57 4.31 -12.72 -7.69
N ASP A 58 3.57 -13.05 -6.64
CA ASP A 58 2.45 -14.00 -6.65
C ASP A 58 1.25 -13.37 -7.38
N LEU A 59 0.93 -12.10 -7.15
CA LEU A 59 -0.08 -11.35 -7.92
C LEU A 59 0.30 -11.26 -9.41
N LEU A 60 1.58 -11.10 -9.72
CA LEU A 60 2.13 -11.12 -11.08
C LEU A 60 2.07 -12.52 -11.69
N GLN A 61 2.29 -13.59 -10.92
CA GLN A 61 2.19 -14.99 -11.35
C GLN A 61 0.73 -15.42 -11.55
N GLU A 62 -0.17 -15.01 -10.66
CA GLU A 62 -1.63 -15.20 -10.81
C GLU A 62 -2.18 -14.39 -11.99
N ALA A 63 -1.54 -13.29 -12.36
CA ALA A 63 -1.86 -12.54 -13.58
C ALA A 63 -1.34 -13.22 -14.85
N ASN A 64 -0.32 -14.09 -14.76
CA ASN A 64 0.26 -14.79 -15.91
C ASN A 64 1.08 -16.02 -15.51
N GLY A 65 0.72 -17.19 -16.07
CA GLY A 65 1.40 -18.46 -15.84
C GLY A 65 2.78 -18.64 -16.49
N GLY A 66 3.61 -17.59 -16.66
CA GLY A 66 4.96 -17.75 -17.21
C GLY A 66 5.82 -16.48 -17.30
N ASP A 67 7.08 -16.62 -16.84
CA ASP A 67 8.21 -15.66 -16.81
C ASP A 67 7.95 -14.29 -16.13
N VAL A 68 7.60 -14.33 -14.84
CA VAL A 68 7.59 -13.14 -13.98
C VAL A 68 9.04 -12.78 -13.59
N PRO A 69 9.46 -11.50 -13.71
CA PRO A 69 10.76 -11.05 -13.22
C PRO A 69 10.90 -11.38 -11.73
N LYS A 70 11.96 -12.08 -11.33
CA LYS A 70 12.22 -12.43 -9.93
C LYS A 70 12.61 -11.20 -9.11
N ALA A 71 12.47 -11.29 -7.79
CA ALA A 71 13.07 -10.32 -6.87
C ALA A 71 14.56 -10.10 -7.22
N GLY A 72 14.98 -8.84 -7.34
CA GLY A 72 16.34 -8.48 -7.78
C GLY A 72 16.54 -8.38 -9.29
N ALA A 73 15.51 -8.55 -10.11
CA ALA A 73 15.57 -8.22 -11.54
C ALA A 73 15.86 -6.72 -11.76
N SER A 74 16.55 -6.39 -12.86
CA SER A 74 16.80 -5.00 -13.21
C SER A 74 15.49 -4.23 -13.43
N LEU A 75 15.49 -2.94 -13.09
CA LEU A 75 14.35 -2.05 -13.33
C LEU A 75 13.93 -2.04 -14.80
N ASP A 76 14.88 -2.12 -15.73
CA ASP A 76 14.61 -2.18 -17.16
C ASP A 76 13.83 -3.44 -17.55
N ARG A 77 14.18 -4.60 -16.98
CA ARG A 77 13.47 -5.87 -17.24
C ARG A 77 12.04 -5.80 -16.69
N LEU A 78 11.87 -5.24 -15.50
CA LEU A 78 10.55 -5.04 -14.90
C LEU A 78 9.70 -4.06 -15.74
N ALA A 79 10.30 -2.95 -16.21
CA ALA A 79 9.62 -1.96 -17.03
C ALA A 79 9.14 -2.55 -18.37
N LEU A 80 9.97 -3.36 -19.03
CA LEU A 80 9.58 -4.08 -20.26
C LEU A 80 8.45 -5.06 -20.00
N TYR A 81 8.55 -5.86 -18.94
CA TYR A 81 7.50 -6.80 -18.54
C TYR A 81 6.15 -6.08 -18.27
N LEU A 82 6.19 -4.97 -17.54
CA LEU A 82 5.01 -4.17 -17.24
C LEU A 82 4.45 -3.47 -18.49
N ARG A 83 5.27 -3.13 -19.49
CA ARG A 83 4.83 -2.50 -20.74
C ARG A 83 4.07 -3.48 -21.65
N ASP A 84 4.42 -4.75 -21.63
CA ASP A 84 3.85 -5.73 -22.57
C ASP A 84 2.66 -6.50 -22.00
N ARG A 85 2.32 -6.29 -20.72
CA ARG A 85 1.23 -7.00 -20.01
C ARG A 85 0.19 -6.03 -19.43
N GLU A 86 -0.90 -5.81 -20.16
CA GLU A 86 -2.00 -4.94 -19.72
C GLU A 86 -2.72 -5.52 -18.49
N GLU A 87 -2.90 -6.83 -18.43
CA GLU A 87 -3.60 -7.53 -17.34
C GLU A 87 -2.90 -7.32 -16.00
N VAL A 88 -1.56 -7.36 -16.03
CA VAL A 88 -0.70 -7.07 -14.90
C VAL A 88 -0.82 -5.60 -14.48
N ARG A 89 -0.76 -4.67 -15.45
CA ARG A 89 -0.92 -3.23 -15.16
C ARG A 89 -2.26 -2.91 -14.50
N GLN A 90 -3.33 -3.55 -14.95
CA GLN A 90 -4.66 -3.37 -14.39
C GLN A 90 -4.73 -3.87 -12.94
N LYS A 91 -4.13 -5.02 -12.62
CA LYS A 91 -4.04 -5.53 -11.24
C LYS A 91 -3.19 -4.62 -10.33
N LEU A 92 -2.07 -4.08 -10.84
CA LEU A 92 -1.21 -3.19 -10.07
C LEU A 92 -1.78 -1.78 -9.86
N ARG A 93 -2.66 -1.31 -10.76
CA ARG A 93 -3.23 0.05 -10.72
C ARG A 93 -4.05 0.37 -9.47
N GLY A 94 -4.53 -0.66 -8.77
CA GLY A 94 -5.28 -0.53 -7.52
C GLY A 94 -4.60 -1.22 -6.33
N LEU A 95 -3.34 -1.66 -6.46
CA LEU A 95 -2.64 -2.36 -5.40
C LEU A 95 -2.16 -1.37 -4.32
N ILE A 96 -2.56 -1.61 -3.08
CA ILE A 96 -2.06 -0.90 -1.91
C ILE A 96 -1.34 -1.88 -1.01
N CYS A 97 -0.13 -1.50 -0.60
CA CYS A 97 0.60 -2.17 0.47
C CYS A 97 0.48 -1.32 1.73
N GLU A 98 -0.11 -1.90 2.77
CA GLU A 98 -0.22 -1.34 4.11
C GLU A 98 0.98 -1.83 4.92
N ALA A 99 1.89 -0.92 5.27
CA ALA A 99 3.04 -1.21 6.12
C ALA A 99 2.83 -0.62 7.53
N PRO A 100 2.64 -1.44 8.58
CA PRO A 100 2.51 -1.01 9.98
C PRO A 100 3.56 -0.03 10.48
N THR A 101 4.75 -0.04 9.87
CA THR A 101 5.83 0.91 10.14
C THR A 101 5.42 2.38 9.93
N GLU A 102 4.37 2.64 9.14
CA GLU A 102 3.82 3.97 8.89
C GLU A 102 3.07 4.56 10.09
N TRP A 103 2.40 3.73 10.90
CA TRP A 103 1.54 4.20 12.00
C TRP A 103 1.92 3.67 13.38
N ASP A 104 2.60 2.52 13.49
CA ASP A 104 3.07 1.97 14.77
C ASP A 104 4.59 1.81 14.80
N ARG A 105 5.23 2.81 15.42
CA ARG A 105 6.69 2.88 15.54
C ARG A 105 7.25 1.98 16.64
N SER A 106 6.42 1.53 17.57
CA SER A 106 6.88 0.76 18.73
C SER A 106 7.51 -0.57 18.30
N THR A 107 7.12 -1.08 17.12
CA THR A 107 7.59 -2.35 16.58
C THR A 107 8.72 -2.21 15.55
N ASN A 108 9.10 -0.99 15.14
CA ASN A 108 10.06 -0.78 14.04
C ASN A 108 11.44 -1.39 14.29
N HIS A 109 11.96 -1.32 15.51
CA HIS A 109 13.25 -1.96 15.83
C HIS A 109 13.20 -3.47 15.60
N LYS A 110 12.11 -4.13 16.01
CA LYS A 110 11.92 -5.57 15.82
C LYS A 110 11.72 -5.92 14.34
N ARG A 111 11.00 -5.09 13.60
CA ARG A 111 10.74 -5.27 12.17
C ARG A 111 12.05 -5.21 11.38
N PHE A 112 12.78 -4.11 11.51
CA PHE A 112 14.03 -3.90 10.75
C PHE A 112 15.26 -4.65 11.30
N ASP A 113 15.10 -5.50 12.31
CA ASP A 113 16.19 -6.29 12.90
C ASP A 113 16.90 -7.15 11.85
N ARG A 114 16.15 -7.63 10.85
CA ARG A 114 16.68 -8.38 9.70
C ARG A 114 17.84 -7.65 9.02
N LEU A 115 17.81 -6.33 8.96
CA LEU A 115 18.85 -5.56 8.26
C LEU A 115 20.22 -5.64 8.93
N THR A 116 20.32 -6.18 10.15
CA THR A 116 21.58 -6.41 10.86
C THR A 116 22.14 -7.83 10.71
N GLN A 117 21.38 -8.72 10.06
CA GLN A 117 21.79 -10.09 9.80
C GLN A 117 22.94 -10.17 8.78
N ALA A 118 23.61 -11.32 8.73
CA ALA A 118 24.75 -11.51 7.83
C ALA A 118 24.33 -11.37 6.35
N GLY A 119 25.05 -10.53 5.59
CA GLY A 119 24.76 -10.21 4.20
C GLY A 119 23.79 -9.04 3.98
N GLU A 120 23.29 -8.42 5.05
CA GLU A 120 22.35 -7.29 4.99
C GLU A 120 23.04 -5.94 5.22
N HIS A 121 22.32 -4.84 4.95
CA HIS A 121 22.91 -3.51 4.84
C HIS A 121 23.57 -2.99 6.12
N TYR A 122 23.09 -3.39 7.29
CA TYR A 122 23.61 -2.99 8.61
C TYR A 122 24.30 -4.15 9.33
N GLU A 123 24.81 -5.16 8.60
CA GLU A 123 25.59 -6.26 9.20
C GLU A 123 26.73 -5.69 10.07
N GLY A 124 26.74 -6.05 11.36
CA GLY A 124 27.74 -5.59 12.32
C GLY A 124 27.69 -4.09 12.64
N ASN A 125 26.66 -3.36 12.20
CA ASN A 125 26.49 -1.92 12.40
C ASN A 125 25.12 -1.57 13.01
N PRO A 126 24.90 -1.86 14.30
CA PRO A 126 23.65 -1.52 14.97
C PRO A 126 23.41 0.00 15.07
N GLU A 127 24.48 0.81 15.11
CA GLU A 127 24.38 2.27 15.16
C GLU A 127 23.80 2.86 13.86
N GLY A 128 24.15 2.25 12.71
CA GLY A 128 23.58 2.61 11.41
C GLY A 128 22.07 2.35 11.33
N LEU A 129 21.61 1.22 11.90
CA LEU A 129 20.18 0.94 12.01
C LEU A 129 19.49 1.99 12.89
N ASP A 130 20.08 2.37 14.02
CA ASP A 130 19.52 3.40 14.91
C ASP A 130 19.42 4.78 14.24
N GLU A 131 20.40 5.15 13.43
CA GLU A 131 20.37 6.38 12.64
C GLU A 131 19.26 6.35 11.58
N PHE A 132 19.12 5.24 10.86
CA PHE A 132 18.02 5.02 9.92
C PHE A 132 16.65 5.15 10.60
N LEU A 133 16.47 4.49 11.75
CA LEU A 133 15.24 4.56 12.53
C LEU A 133 14.99 5.97 13.10
N ARG A 134 16.04 6.75 13.37
CA ARG A 134 15.91 8.15 13.75
C ARG A 134 15.42 9.01 12.60
N SER A 135 15.93 8.79 11.40
CA SER A 135 15.49 9.48 10.18
C SER A 135 14.04 9.14 9.83
N SER A 136 13.65 7.87 9.90
CA SER A 136 12.28 7.44 9.61
C SER A 136 11.26 8.04 10.59
N ARG A 137 11.62 8.24 11.87
CA ARG A 137 10.79 8.95 12.85
C ARG A 137 10.45 10.38 12.43
N SER A 138 11.38 11.08 11.78
CA SER A 138 11.15 12.43 11.25
C SER A 138 10.11 12.39 10.13
N PHE A 139 10.28 11.47 9.17
CA PHE A 139 9.38 11.27 8.04
C PHE A 139 7.95 10.89 8.45
N SER A 140 7.78 9.87 9.30
CA SER A 140 6.46 9.46 9.79
C SER A 140 5.78 10.54 10.64
N SER A 141 6.54 11.48 11.23
CA SER A 141 5.95 12.60 11.99
C SER A 141 5.39 13.71 11.09
N GLY A 142 5.84 13.77 9.84
CA GLY A 142 5.21 14.54 8.77
C GLY A 142 3.91 13.87 8.33
N ILE A 143 3.96 12.58 8.02
CA ILE A 143 2.79 11.81 7.55
C ILE A 143 1.67 11.78 8.59
N HIS A 144 1.98 11.52 9.87
CA HIS A 144 0.95 11.50 10.92
C HIS A 144 0.28 12.87 11.09
N ARG A 145 1.04 13.97 10.94
CA ARG A 145 0.49 15.34 10.98
C ARG A 145 -0.36 15.67 9.76
N ASP A 146 0.00 15.17 8.58
CA ASP A 146 -0.79 15.36 7.36
C ASP A 146 -2.04 14.47 7.31
N CYS A 147 -1.98 13.23 7.80
CA CYS A 147 -3.14 12.35 7.95
C CYS A 147 -4.09 12.85 9.05
N GLN A 148 -3.59 13.36 10.17
CA GLN A 148 -4.44 14.01 11.20
C GLN A 148 -5.03 15.35 10.72
N ARG A 149 -4.31 16.12 9.89
CA ARG A 149 -4.88 17.31 9.23
C ARG A 149 -5.94 16.94 8.19
N ARG A 150 -5.80 15.83 7.46
CA ARG A 150 -6.80 15.36 6.50
C ARG A 150 -8.04 14.72 7.12
N SER A 151 -7.96 14.25 8.37
CA SER A 151 -9.13 13.85 9.16
C SER A 151 -9.89 15.05 9.77
N GLY A 152 -9.40 16.28 9.54
CA GLY A 152 -10.11 17.53 9.78
C GLY A 152 -10.14 18.43 8.54
N ILE A 153 -11.03 18.14 7.58
CA ILE A 153 -11.59 19.04 6.56
C ILE A 153 -10.62 20.10 6.01
N PHE A 154 -10.09 19.91 4.80
CA PHE A 154 -10.11 20.98 3.79
C PHE A 154 -9.95 20.42 2.37
N ILE A 155 -11.04 20.51 1.60
CA ILE A 155 -11.05 20.35 0.14
C ILE A 155 -10.52 21.66 -0.46
N ARG A 156 -9.54 21.56 -1.35
CA ARG A 156 -9.53 22.36 -2.58
C ARG A 156 -9.21 21.45 -3.74
#